data_AF-K1MK20-F1
#
_entry.id   AF-K1MK20-F1
#
_cell.length_a   1.000
_cell.length_b   1.000
_cell.length_c   1.000
_cell.angle_alpha   90.00
_cell.angle_beta   90.00
_cell.angle_gamma   90.00
#
_symmetry.space_group_name_H-M   'P 1'
#
loop_
_entity.id
_entity.type
_entity.pdbx_description
1 polymer ?
#
loop_
_entity_poly.entity_id
_entity_poly.type
_entity_poly.pdbx_seq_one_letter_code
_entity_poly.pdbx_strand_id
1 'polypeptide(L)'
;MSPILWLKIAFFITLFPGGIYLIIRRILSSHRKSITVYLITLVIVAIVNTIILKINFNRYIEIILILIIPFTYYFFEYVIRYKRFNILSFKANKTIIYVLVFFPIFEEVVYRFFIFKYCSVLGFSGIQAMIFATLCFEFSHIYYLGFKAINKLFFSFIQSMLFLVFQSLLLIICLHIIFNLYVYLHKKDMYKVIF
;
A
#
# COMPACT_ATOMS: atom_id res chain seq x y z
N MET A 1 8.15 28.10 14.08
CA MET A 1 7.62 27.65 12.76
C MET A 1 6.14 27.35 12.90
N SER A 2 5.29 27.83 11.99
CA SER A 2 3.83 27.64 12.12
C SER A 2 3.44 26.16 11.96
N PRO A 3 2.41 25.67 12.67
CA PRO A 3 1.89 24.30 12.51
C PRO A 3 1.54 23.94 11.05
N ILE A 4 1.17 24.94 10.26
CA ILE A 4 0.86 24.83 8.83
C ILE A 4 2.08 24.47 7.99
N LEU A 5 3.27 24.98 8.33
CA LEU A 5 4.49 24.65 7.59
C LEU A 5 4.84 23.16 7.72
N TRP A 6 4.70 22.60 8.92
CA TRP A 6 4.92 21.17 9.17
C TRP A 6 3.92 20.28 8.43
N LEU A 7 2.65 20.69 8.36
CA LEU A 7 1.64 20.01 7.55
C LEU A 7 2.00 19.99 6.06
N LYS A 8 2.48 21.11 5.52
CA LYS A 8 2.90 21.18 4.10
C LYS A 8 4.11 20.31 3.81
N ILE A 9 5.10 20.29 4.70
CA ILE A 9 6.28 19.42 4.58
C ILE A 9 5.86 17.95 4.61
N ALA A 10 5.02 17.56 5.56
CA ALA A 10 4.53 16.19 5.69
C ALA A 10 3.69 15.76 4.49
N PHE A 11 2.86 16.67 3.96
CA PHE A 11 2.11 16.43 2.72
C PHE A 11 3.05 16.17 1.55
N PHE A 12 4.09 16.98 1.36
CA PHE A 12 5.08 16.77 0.30
C PHE A 12 5.79 15.42 0.42
N ILE A 13 6.19 15.04 1.63
CA ILE A 13 6.80 13.72 1.91
C ILE A 13 5.83 12.58 1.57
N THR A 14 4.53 12.76 1.82
CA THR A 14 3.48 11.79 1.49
C THR A 14 3.31 11.63 -0.02
N LEU A 15 3.35 12.74 -0.76
CA LEU A 15 3.25 12.72 -2.23
C LEU A 15 4.47 12.03 -2.87
N PHE A 16 5.65 12.20 -2.28
CA PHE A 16 6.91 11.72 -2.83
C PHE A 16 7.73 10.94 -1.79
N PRO A 17 7.32 9.72 -1.41
CA PRO A 17 8.04 8.91 -0.43
C PRO A 17 9.42 8.43 -0.93
N GLY A 18 9.76 8.68 -2.21
CA GLY A 18 11.03 8.35 -2.83
C GLY A 18 12.25 8.91 -2.10
N GLY A 19 12.15 10.10 -1.51
CA GLY A 19 13.24 10.66 -0.69
C GLY A 19 13.54 9.80 0.54
N ILE A 20 12.51 9.38 1.26
CA ILE A 20 12.62 8.45 2.40
C ILE A 20 13.14 7.09 1.93
N TYR A 21 12.67 6.60 0.78
CA TYR A 21 13.18 5.36 0.17
C TYR A 21 14.69 5.40 -0.05
N LEU A 22 15.23 6.47 -0.64
CA LEU A 22 16.67 6.61 -0.89
C LEU A 22 17.48 6.64 0.41
N ILE A 23 16.98 7.34 1.43
CA ILE A 23 17.60 7.39 2.76
C ILE A 23 17.65 6.00 3.39
N ILE A 24 16.52 5.29 3.43
CA ILE A 24 16.43 3.93 4.00
C ILE A 24 17.33 2.97 3.22
N ARG A 25 17.33 3.05 1.88
CA ARG A 25 18.18 2.22 1.01
C ARG A 25 19.65 2.43 1.33
N ARG A 26 20.07 3.66 1.61
CA ARG A 26 21.44 4.00 1.99
C ARG A 26 21.79 3.48 3.39
N ILE A 27 20.89 3.61 4.36
CA ILE A 27 21.10 3.14 5.76
C ILE A 27 21.17 1.62 5.83
N LEU A 28 20.28 0.91 5.12
CA LEU A 28 20.20 -0.56 5.17
C LEU A 28 21.25 -1.27 4.30
N SER A 29 22.21 -0.53 3.72
CA SER A 29 23.38 -1.01 2.98
C SER A 29 23.11 -2.23 2.09
N SER A 30 22.63 -2.00 0.86
CA SER A 30 22.63 -2.86 -0.36
C SER A 30 22.11 -4.31 -0.31
N HIS A 31 22.11 -5.03 0.82
CA HIS A 31 21.80 -6.45 0.90
C HIS A 31 20.30 -6.79 1.03
N ARG A 32 19.44 -5.82 1.35
CA ARG A 32 17.99 -6.06 1.39
C ARG A 32 17.37 -5.87 0.01
N LYS A 33 16.52 -6.81 -0.40
CA LYS A 33 15.74 -6.75 -1.65
C LYS A 33 14.95 -5.43 -1.71
N SER A 34 14.96 -4.77 -2.87
CA SER A 34 14.27 -3.49 -3.15
C SER A 34 12.82 -3.45 -2.62
N ILE A 35 12.09 -4.56 -2.77
CA ILE A 35 10.72 -4.77 -2.26
C ILE A 35 10.61 -4.51 -0.75
N THR A 36 11.58 -4.98 0.04
CA THR A 36 11.54 -4.83 1.51
C THR A 36 11.77 -3.39 1.91
N VAL A 37 12.68 -2.69 1.22
CA VAL A 37 12.98 -1.27 1.47
C VAL A 37 11.75 -0.43 1.18
N TYR A 38 11.06 -0.68 0.06
CA TYR A 38 9.84 0.03 -0.29
C TYR A 38 8.73 -0.15 0.74
N LEU A 39 8.51 -1.38 1.22
CA LEU A 39 7.52 -1.63 2.26
C LEU A 39 7.84 -0.84 3.54
N ILE A 40 9.10 -0.87 3.97
CA ILE A 40 9.56 -0.11 5.15
C ILE A 40 9.34 1.39 4.93
N THR A 41 9.58 1.91 3.73
CA THR A 41 9.28 3.31 3.38
C THR A 41 7.82 3.63 3.60
N LEU A 42 6.90 2.83 3.06
CA LEU A 42 5.46 3.08 3.21
C LEU A 42 5.02 2.99 4.69
N VAL A 43 5.55 2.04 5.44
CA VAL A 43 5.28 1.91 6.88
C VAL A 43 5.74 3.15 7.65
N ILE A 44 6.96 3.63 7.40
CA ILE A 44 7.48 4.84 8.06
C ILE A 44 6.62 6.06 7.70
N VAL A 45 6.29 6.24 6.42
CA VAL A 45 5.42 7.34 5.96
C VAL A 45 4.05 7.26 6.66
N ALA A 46 3.48 6.06 6.77
CA ALA A 46 2.20 5.87 7.43
C ALA A 46 2.24 6.21 8.93
N ILE A 47 3.30 5.79 9.65
CA ILE A 47 3.49 6.11 11.07
C ILE A 47 3.65 7.62 11.26
N VAL A 48 4.53 8.25 10.49
CA VAL A 48 4.79 9.70 10.57
C VAL A 48 3.50 10.50 10.33
N ASN A 49 2.74 10.16 9.29
CA ASN A 49 1.49 10.85 8.97
C ASN A 49 0.40 10.62 10.02
N THR A 50 0.33 9.43 10.63
CA THR A 50 -0.58 9.14 11.75
C THR A 50 -0.33 10.09 12.90
N ILE A 51 0.93 10.29 13.26
CA ILE A 51 1.35 11.18 14.35
C ILE A 51 1.03 12.64 14.01
N ILE A 52 1.42 13.10 12.81
CA ILE A 52 1.26 14.49 12.39
C ILE A 52 -0.22 14.89 12.26
N LEU A 53 -1.04 14.03 11.67
CA LEU A 53 -2.47 14.28 11.48
C LEU A 53 -3.32 13.87 12.69
N LYS A 54 -2.71 13.36 13.77
CA LYS A 54 -3.37 12.88 14.98
C LYS A 54 -4.53 11.93 14.67
N ILE A 55 -4.30 10.99 13.75
CA ILE A 55 -5.33 10.03 13.34
C ILE A 55 -5.64 9.09 14.50
N ASN A 56 -6.94 8.90 14.77
CA ASN A 56 -7.39 7.95 15.79
C ASN A 56 -7.05 6.51 15.37
N PHE A 57 -6.39 5.76 16.25
CA PHE A 57 -6.03 4.36 16.05
C PHE A 57 -7.21 3.46 15.70
N ASN A 58 -8.44 3.83 16.09
CA ASN A 58 -9.64 3.09 15.73
C ASN A 58 -9.82 2.92 14.21
N ARG A 59 -9.28 3.85 13.41
CA ARG A 59 -9.31 3.75 11.93
C ARG A 59 -8.44 2.62 11.38
N TYR A 60 -7.46 2.13 12.15
CA TYR A 60 -6.63 1.00 11.77
C TYR A 60 -7.20 -0.36 12.19
N ILE A 61 -8.21 -0.39 13.07
CA ILE A 61 -8.84 -1.64 13.52
C ILE A 61 -9.38 -2.41 12.31
N GLU A 62 -10.06 -1.72 11.40
CA GLU A 62 -10.58 -2.28 10.15
C GLU A 62 -9.48 -2.97 9.31
N ILE A 63 -8.31 -2.33 9.17
CA ILE A 63 -7.17 -2.88 8.43
C ILE A 63 -6.57 -4.09 9.15
N ILE A 64 -6.45 -4.01 10.47
CA ILE A 64 -5.93 -5.09 11.32
C ILE A 64 -6.86 -6.31 11.22
N LEU A 65 -8.18 -6.11 11.22
CA LEU A 65 -9.15 -7.19 11.10
C LEU A 65 -9.06 -7.90 9.74
N ILE A 66 -8.89 -7.16 8.63
CA ILE A 66 -8.63 -7.76 7.30
C ILE A 66 -7.37 -8.63 7.29
N LEU A 67 -6.35 -8.28 8.07
CA LEU A 67 -5.11 -9.07 8.13
C LEU A 67 -5.26 -10.29 9.03
N ILE A 68 -5.86 -10.12 10.20
CA ILE A 68 -5.95 -11.15 11.23
C ILE A 68 -6.96 -12.22 10.85
N ILE A 69 -8.16 -11.86 10.37
CA ILE A 69 -9.24 -12.83 10.15
C ILE A 69 -8.86 -13.90 9.11
N PRO A 70 -8.34 -13.56 7.90
CA PRO A 70 -7.93 -14.56 6.93
C PRO A 70 -6.73 -15.37 7.41
N PHE A 71 -5.80 -14.74 8.15
CA PHE A 71 -4.63 -15.42 8.69
C PHE A 71 -5.02 -16.44 9.77
N THR A 72 -5.90 -16.07 10.70
CA THR A 72 -6.38 -16.98 11.74
C THR A 72 -7.21 -18.11 11.13
N TYR A 73 -8.09 -17.81 10.18
CA TYR A 73 -8.86 -18.83 9.47
C TYR A 73 -7.95 -19.81 8.71
N TYR A 74 -6.97 -19.30 7.95
CA TYR A 74 -5.97 -20.13 7.30
C TYR A 74 -5.17 -20.96 8.31
N PHE A 75 -4.78 -20.37 9.44
CA PHE A 75 -4.07 -21.08 10.49
C PHE A 75 -4.92 -22.24 11.03
N PHE A 76 -6.20 -22.00 11.36
CA PHE A 76 -7.11 -23.04 11.81
C PHE A 76 -7.31 -24.12 10.75
N GLU A 77 -7.63 -23.75 9.51
CA GLU A 77 -7.83 -24.72 8.44
C GLU A 77 -6.56 -25.54 8.21
N TYR A 78 -5.39 -24.92 8.16
CA TYR A 78 -4.14 -25.60 7.85
C TYR A 78 -3.66 -26.49 9.00
N VAL A 79 -3.73 -26.02 10.24
CA VAL A 79 -3.33 -26.78 11.44
C VAL A 79 -4.31 -27.94 11.70
N ILE A 80 -5.61 -27.72 11.57
CA ILE A 80 -6.63 -28.75 11.78
C ILE A 80 -6.59 -29.79 10.66
N ARG A 81 -6.55 -29.35 9.39
CA ARG A 81 -6.63 -30.25 8.22
C ARG A 81 -5.34 -31.00 7.95
N TYR A 82 -4.17 -30.37 8.13
CA TYR A 82 -2.88 -30.98 7.75
C TYR A 82 -2.02 -31.41 8.95
N LYS A 83 -2.44 -31.12 10.20
CA LYS A 83 -1.75 -31.47 11.46
C LYS A 83 -0.25 -31.15 11.48
N ARG A 84 0.20 -30.22 10.64
CA ARG A 84 1.59 -29.83 10.48
C ARG A 84 1.66 -28.31 10.37
N PHE A 85 2.35 -27.67 11.30
CA PHE A 85 2.64 -26.25 11.20
C PHE A 85 3.95 -26.04 10.44
N ASN A 86 3.86 -25.71 9.15
CA ASN A 86 5.05 -25.49 8.33
C ASN A 86 5.34 -24.01 8.12
N ILE A 87 6.06 -23.40 9.08
CA ILE A 87 6.60 -22.03 9.01
C ILE A 87 7.45 -21.81 7.75
N LEU A 88 8.09 -22.86 7.21
CA LEU A 88 8.94 -22.74 6.02
C LEU A 88 8.15 -22.35 4.77
N SER A 89 6.85 -22.68 4.69
CA SER A 89 5.99 -22.28 3.57
C SER A 89 5.76 -20.76 3.51
N PHE A 90 5.62 -20.09 4.66
CA PHE A 90 5.52 -18.63 4.75
C PHE A 90 6.82 -17.96 4.32
N LYS A 91 7.96 -18.54 4.71
CA LYS A 91 9.29 -18.02 4.33
C LYS A 91 9.52 -18.15 2.82
N ALA A 92 9.07 -19.25 2.22
CA ALA A 92 9.15 -19.49 0.78
C ALA A 92 8.27 -18.53 -0.04
N ASN A 93 7.08 -18.19 0.46
CA ASN A 93 6.10 -17.35 -0.24
C ASN A 93 6.09 -15.88 0.20
N LYS A 94 7.13 -15.43 0.93
CA LYS A 94 7.22 -14.09 1.51
C LYS A 94 6.97 -12.96 0.50
N THR A 95 7.50 -13.08 -0.72
CA THR A 95 7.30 -12.09 -1.79
C THR A 95 5.84 -12.00 -2.23
N ILE A 96 5.14 -13.13 -2.32
CA ILE A 96 3.73 -13.17 -2.70
C ILE A 96 2.89 -12.45 -1.65
N ILE A 97 3.16 -12.73 -0.36
CA ILE A 97 2.45 -12.07 0.75
C ILE A 97 2.70 -10.56 0.74
N TYR A 98 3.93 -10.13 0.45
CA TYR A 98 4.24 -8.69 0.34
C TYR A 98 3.45 -8.02 -0.78
N VAL A 99 3.40 -8.64 -1.96
CA VAL A 99 2.73 -8.07 -3.15
C VAL A 99 1.21 -8.13 -3.06
N LEU A 100 0.66 -9.21 -2.51
CA LEU A 100 -0.80 -9.42 -2.47
C LEU A 100 -1.46 -8.77 -1.26
N VAL A 101 -0.74 -8.57 -0.16
CA VAL A 101 -1.37 -8.14 1.11
C VAL A 101 -0.78 -6.82 1.59
N PHE A 102 0.53 -6.80 1.88
CA PHE A 102 1.12 -5.65 2.55
C PHE A 102 1.21 -4.41 1.66
N PHE A 103 1.61 -4.55 0.39
CA PHE A 103 1.66 -3.39 -0.52
C PHE A 103 0.29 -2.76 -0.74
N PRO A 104 -0.77 -3.50 -1.14
CA PRO A 104 -2.11 -2.92 -1.26
C PRO A 104 -2.53 -2.12 -0.03
N ILE A 105 -2.35 -2.69 1.16
CA ILE A 105 -2.73 -2.01 2.40
C ILE A 105 -1.99 -0.68 2.58
N PHE A 106 -0.66 -0.71 2.52
CA PHE A 106 0.13 0.47 2.81
C PHE A 106 0.09 1.50 1.67
N GLU A 107 -0.03 1.06 0.42
CA GLU A 107 -0.23 1.96 -0.71
C GLU A 107 -1.56 2.70 -0.60
N GLU A 108 -2.68 2.04 -0.28
CA GLU A 108 -3.95 2.73 -0.13
C GLU A 108 -3.98 3.65 1.11
N VAL A 109 -3.33 3.25 2.21
CA VAL A 109 -3.16 4.12 3.38
C VAL A 109 -2.40 5.40 3.01
N VAL A 110 -1.30 5.29 2.26
CA VAL A 110 -0.47 6.44 1.87
C VAL A 110 -1.14 7.28 0.78
N TYR A 111 -1.51 6.67 -0.33
CA TYR A 111 -1.94 7.39 -1.53
C TYR A 111 -3.42 7.73 -1.57
N ARG A 112 -4.29 7.04 -0.83
CA ARG A 112 -5.70 7.44 -0.71
C ARG A 112 -5.92 8.18 0.58
N PHE A 113 -5.78 7.48 1.71
CA PHE A 113 -6.22 8.01 2.98
C PHE A 113 -5.45 9.28 3.38
N PHE A 114 -4.11 9.23 3.39
CA PHE A 114 -3.34 10.41 3.80
C PHE A 114 -3.39 11.55 2.79
N ILE A 115 -3.30 11.28 1.48
CA ILE A 115 -3.40 12.35 0.48
C ILE A 115 -4.75 13.07 0.58
N PHE A 116 -5.87 12.34 0.65
CA PHE A 116 -7.19 12.96 0.81
C PHE A 116 -7.31 13.71 2.14
N LYS A 117 -6.75 13.17 3.21
CA LYS A 117 -6.78 13.83 4.53
C LYS A 117 -5.98 15.14 4.53
N TYR A 118 -4.78 15.14 3.95
CA TYR A 118 -3.98 16.35 3.80
C TYR A 118 -4.68 17.37 2.90
N CYS A 119 -5.26 16.92 1.79
CA CYS A 119 -6.00 17.80 0.88
C CYS A 119 -7.17 18.47 1.60
N SER A 120 -7.95 17.70 2.37
CA SER A 120 -9.06 18.23 3.18
C SER A 120 -8.58 19.25 4.22
N VAL A 121 -7.48 18.98 4.93
CA VAL A 121 -6.93 19.88 5.96
C VAL A 121 -6.35 21.16 5.35
N LEU A 122 -5.76 21.08 4.16
CA LEU A 122 -5.14 22.21 3.45
C LEU A 122 -6.13 22.99 2.58
N GLY A 123 -7.41 22.60 2.54
CA GLY A 123 -8.47 23.30 1.79
C GLY A 123 -8.51 22.99 0.30
N PHE A 124 -7.90 21.89 -0.15
CA PHE A 124 -8.01 21.42 -1.53
C PHE A 124 -9.33 20.68 -1.75
N SER A 125 -9.86 20.76 -2.97
CA SER A 125 -11.05 20.02 -3.40
C SER A 125 -10.79 18.51 -3.48
N GLY A 126 -11.87 17.72 -3.40
CA GLY A 126 -11.79 16.27 -3.57
C GLY A 126 -11.24 15.85 -4.95
N ILE A 127 -11.50 16.65 -6.00
CA ILE A 127 -10.97 16.42 -7.35
C ILE A 127 -9.44 16.62 -7.36
N GLN A 128 -8.94 17.68 -6.71
CA GLN A 128 -7.49 17.88 -6.57
C GLN A 128 -6.84 16.73 -5.78
N ALA A 129 -7.48 16.26 -4.71
CA ALA A 129 -7.01 15.10 -3.96
C ALA A 129 -6.93 13.84 -4.85
N MET A 130 -7.96 13.60 -5.67
CA MET A 130 -8.01 12.49 -6.62
C MET A 130 -6.87 12.55 -7.65
N ILE A 131 -6.58 13.74 -8.18
CA ILE A 131 -5.47 13.96 -9.13
C ILE A 131 -4.12 13.67 -8.45
N PHE A 132 -3.88 14.23 -7.27
CA PHE A 132 -2.64 13.96 -6.51
C PHE A 132 -2.49 12.47 -6.18
N ALA A 133 -3.55 11.85 -5.68
CA ALA A 133 -3.57 10.43 -5.33
C ALA A 133 -3.28 9.53 -6.54
N THR A 134 -3.84 9.87 -7.70
CA THR A 134 -3.64 9.11 -8.94
C THR A 134 -2.21 9.23 -9.45
N LEU A 135 -1.72 10.47 -9.59
CA LEU A 135 -0.39 10.75 -10.15
C LEU A 135 0.73 10.24 -9.22
N CYS A 136 0.64 10.48 -7.91
CA CYS A 136 1.67 10.02 -6.97
C CYS A 136 1.79 8.50 -6.92
N PHE A 137 0.65 7.80 -6.95
CA PHE A 137 0.63 6.33 -7.04
C PHE A 137 1.26 5.83 -8.34
N GLU A 138 1.01 6.52 -9.46
CA GLU A 138 1.59 6.15 -10.74
C GLU A 138 3.11 6.40 -10.77
N PHE A 139 3.56 7.56 -10.32
CA PHE A 139 4.99 7.92 -10.24
C PHE A 139 5.77 6.95 -9.35
N SER A 140 5.18 6.47 -8.24
CA SER A 140 5.85 5.47 -7.39
C SER A 140 6.08 4.15 -8.13
N HIS A 141 5.23 3.82 -9.10
CA HIS A 141 5.30 2.60 -9.89
C HIS A 141 6.20 2.72 -11.13
N ILE A 142 6.27 3.89 -11.76
CA ILE A 142 7.18 4.15 -12.90
C ILE A 142 8.62 3.80 -12.54
N TYR A 143 9.06 4.09 -11.31
CA TYR A 143 10.41 3.74 -10.85
C TYR A 143 10.73 2.24 -10.94
N TYR A 144 9.74 1.38 -10.72
CA TYR A 144 9.92 -0.08 -10.71
C TYR A 144 9.51 -0.78 -12.00
N LEU A 145 8.49 -0.26 -12.70
CA LEU A 145 7.87 -0.91 -13.87
C LEU A 145 8.18 -0.18 -15.19
N GLY A 146 8.85 0.98 -15.14
CA GLY A 146 9.07 1.84 -16.30
C GLY A 146 7.76 2.31 -16.92
N PHE A 147 7.75 2.56 -18.24
CA PHE A 147 6.56 3.03 -18.96
C PHE A 147 5.37 2.06 -18.95
N LYS A 148 5.58 0.77 -18.64
CA LYS A 148 4.48 -0.20 -18.47
C LYS A 148 3.60 0.11 -17.26
N ALA A 149 4.07 0.98 -16.36
CA ALA A 149 3.29 1.46 -15.24
C ALA A 149 2.03 2.19 -15.70
N ILE A 150 2.02 2.85 -16.87
CA ILE A 150 0.93 3.73 -17.31
C ILE A 150 -0.45 3.05 -17.34
N ASN A 151 -0.49 1.73 -17.50
CA ASN A 151 -1.70 0.92 -17.43
C ASN A 151 -2.35 0.94 -16.02
N LYS A 152 -1.57 1.23 -14.98
CA LYS A 152 -2.02 1.41 -13.59
C LYS A 152 -2.60 2.79 -13.32
N LEU A 153 -2.40 3.77 -14.21
CA LEU A 153 -3.00 5.10 -14.07
C LEU A 153 -4.52 5.00 -14.05
N PHE A 154 -5.10 4.19 -14.95
CA PHE A 154 -6.54 3.95 -14.99
C PHE A 154 -7.05 3.26 -13.73
N PHE A 155 -6.33 2.23 -13.25
CA PHE A 155 -6.65 1.56 -11.99
C PHE A 155 -6.64 2.53 -10.81
N SER A 156 -5.58 3.33 -10.70
CA SER A 156 -5.41 4.31 -9.63
C SER A 156 -6.48 5.43 -9.67
N PHE A 157 -6.86 5.85 -10.88
CA PHE A 157 -7.94 6.80 -11.09
C PHE A 157 -9.29 6.26 -10.59
N ILE A 158 -9.66 5.03 -10.98
CA ILE A 158 -10.89 4.37 -10.51
C ILE A 158 -10.88 4.24 -8.99
N GLN A 159 -9.78 3.78 -8.41
CA GLN A 159 -9.68 3.65 -6.95
C GLN A 159 -9.81 4.99 -6.23
N SER A 160 -9.22 6.06 -6.77
CA SER A 160 -9.33 7.41 -6.22
C SER A 160 -10.75 7.95 -6.31
N MET A 161 -11.46 7.69 -7.42
CA MET A 161 -12.87 8.03 -7.58
C MET A 161 -13.76 7.27 -6.58
N LEU A 162 -13.56 5.96 -6.44
CA LEU A 162 -14.29 5.15 -5.47
C LEU A 162 -14.01 5.62 -4.03
N PHE A 163 -12.76 5.97 -3.71
CA PHE A 163 -12.43 6.51 -2.39
C PHE A 163 -13.11 7.87 -2.15
N LEU A 164 -13.14 8.74 -3.17
CA LEU A 164 -13.83 10.03 -3.09
C LEU A 164 -15.32 9.87 -2.76
N VAL A 165 -16.00 8.90 -3.38
CA VAL A 165 -17.43 8.65 -3.19
C VAL A 165 -17.73 7.91 -1.89
N PHE A 166 -17.05 6.81 -1.61
CA PHE A 166 -17.38 5.91 -0.51
C PHE A 166 -16.65 6.23 0.79
N GLN A 167 -15.54 6.98 0.74
CA GLN A 167 -14.68 7.31 1.90
C GLN A 167 -14.28 6.09 2.75
N SER A 168 -14.25 4.91 2.12
CA SER A 168 -13.98 3.63 2.77
C SER A 168 -12.61 3.12 2.36
N LEU A 169 -11.64 3.22 3.28
CA LEU A 169 -10.29 2.69 3.06
C LEU A 169 -10.31 1.17 2.92
N LEU A 170 -11.15 0.50 3.72
CA LEU A 170 -11.38 -0.94 3.68
C LEU A 170 -11.76 -1.43 2.28
N LEU A 171 -12.75 -0.79 1.66
CA LEU A 171 -13.23 -1.14 0.33
C LEU A 171 -12.09 -1.08 -0.70
N ILE A 172 -11.31 0.00 -0.69
CA ILE A 172 -10.25 0.20 -1.68
C ILE A 172 -9.10 -0.79 -1.48
N ILE A 173 -8.74 -1.08 -0.23
CA ILE A 173 -7.77 -2.14 0.09
C ILE A 173 -8.24 -3.48 -0.47
N CYS A 174 -9.49 -3.88 -0.21
CA CYS A 174 -10.05 -5.13 -0.72
C CYS A 174 -9.98 -5.20 -2.25
N LEU A 175 -10.41 -4.14 -2.94
CA LEU A 175 -10.37 -4.07 -4.40
C LEU A 175 -8.94 -4.18 -4.94
N HIS A 176 -7.95 -3.57 -4.27
CA HIS A 176 -6.55 -3.65 -4.67
C HIS A 176 -5.99 -5.06 -4.45
N ILE A 177 -6.27 -5.69 -3.30
CA ILE A 177 -5.87 -7.08 -3.04
C ILE A 177 -6.46 -8.01 -4.11
N ILE A 178 -7.75 -7.87 -4.43
CA ILE A 178 -8.43 -8.67 -5.46
C ILE A 178 -7.79 -8.45 -6.84
N PHE A 179 -7.52 -7.20 -7.22
CA PHE A 179 -6.85 -6.89 -8.48
C PHE A 179 -5.46 -7.54 -8.56
N ASN A 180 -4.64 -7.39 -7.52
CA ASN A 180 -3.30 -8.00 -7.50
C ASN A 180 -3.37 -9.53 -7.50
N LEU A 181 -4.39 -10.13 -6.88
CA LEU A 181 -4.64 -11.56 -6.94
C LEU A 181 -4.95 -12.02 -8.37
N TYR A 182 -5.83 -11.34 -9.09
CA TYR A 182 -6.13 -11.66 -10.49
C TYR A 182 -4.89 -11.56 -11.39
N VAL A 183 -4.10 -10.49 -11.24
CA VAL A 183 -2.84 -10.32 -11.98
C VAL A 183 -1.85 -11.44 -11.66
N TYR A 184 -1.77 -11.85 -10.39
CA TYR A 184 -0.90 -12.94 -9.97
C TYR A 184 -1.34 -14.30 -10.54
N LEU A 185 -2.63 -14.64 -10.46
CA LEU A 185 -3.18 -15.88 -10.99
C LEU A 185 -2.95 -15.97 -12.50
N HIS A 186 -3.29 -14.91 -13.24
CA HIS A 186 -3.11 -14.88 -14.70
C HIS A 186 -1.64 -15.10 -15.11
N LYS A 187 -0.69 -14.44 -14.43
CA LYS A 187 0.73 -14.65 -14.70
C LYS A 187 1.17 -16.09 -14.38
N LYS A 188 0.71 -16.64 -13.25
CA LYS A 188 1.05 -18.01 -12.84
C LYS A 188 0.59 -19.03 -13.87
N ASP A 189 -0.60 -18.84 -14.44
CA ASP A 189 -1.13 -19.74 -15.47
C ASP A 189 -0.38 -19.58 -16.80
N MET A 190 0.01 -18.36 -17.20
CA MET A 190 0.86 -18.17 -18.37
C MET A 190 2.21 -18.90 -18.26
N TYR A 191 2.82 -18.94 -17.07
CA TYR A 191 4.07 -19.69 -16.85
C TYR A 191 3.87 -21.20 -16.76
N LYS A 192 2.65 -21.69 -16.55
CA LYS A 192 2.33 -23.13 -16.58
C LYS A 192 2.09 -23.66 -18.00
N VAL A 193 1.69 -22.82 -18.94
CA VAL A 193 1.41 -23.22 -20.33
C VAL A 193 2.69 -23.40 -21.17
N ILE A 194 3.85 -22.97 -20.65
CA ILE A 194 5.13 -22.96 -21.37
C ILE A 194 6.04 -24.15 -20.94
N PHE A 195 5.56 -25.06 -20.09
CA PHE A 195 6.28 -26.28 -19.67
C PHE A 195 5.45 -27.54 -19.88
#